data_AF-A0A5E9PCB0-F1
#
_entry.id   AF-A0A5E9PCB0-F1
#
_cell.length_a   1.000
_cell.length_b   1.000
_cell.length_c   1.000
_cell.angle_alpha   90.00
_cell.angle_beta   90.00
_cell.angle_gamma   90.00
#
_symmetry.space_group_name_H-M   'P 1'
#
loop_
_entity.id
_entity.type
_entity.pdbx_description
1 polymer ?
#
loop_
_entity_poly.entity_id
_entity_poly.type
_entity_poly.pdbx_seq_one_letter_code
_entity_poly.pdbx_strand_id
1 'polypeptide(L)'
;IGVSYTRVRSRGSLIKSTNGHSNGIVPWLKTMDSSVAAVNQGGKRKGAACVYLETWHADIEDFLELRDNTGDEARRAHNLNLANWVPDLFMKRVEADQEWSLFDPRVVPEFTDLFGEAFEQAYLQAEAQGKANRTISARKLYARMMRTLAETGNGWMTFKDKCNRASNQTLRPGNVIHLSNLCTEILEVTSNDETAVCNLGSINLGNHFDEHNEFDFEKLAETVRLAVRQLDRVIDLNFYPIETARRANLRWRPVGLGCMGLQDVFFRKRLPFDSAEARALSKKIAEAIYFHALETSCELAQERGKHPSFNDTRAAGGELQFDAWNVVPEDTARWDALRARIKEHG
;
A
#
# COMPACT_ATOMS: atom_id res chain seq x y z
N ILE A 1 -7.25 -8.80 -5.51
CA ILE A 1 -5.84 -8.49 -5.89
C ILE A 1 -5.67 -6.98 -6.05
N GLY A 2 -4.46 -6.46 -5.87
CA GLY A 2 -4.08 -5.14 -6.37
C GLY A 2 -3.24 -5.30 -7.64
N VAL A 3 -3.39 -4.40 -8.61
CA VAL A 3 -2.58 -4.41 -9.85
C VAL A 3 -2.21 -2.98 -10.23
N SER A 4 -0.92 -2.71 -10.46
CA SER A 4 -0.46 -1.43 -10.97
C SER A 4 -0.52 -1.43 -12.49
N TYR A 5 -1.18 -0.44 -13.09
CA TYR A 5 -1.26 -0.27 -14.54
C TYR A 5 -0.37 0.86 -15.07
N THR A 6 0.36 1.55 -14.19
CA THR A 6 1.15 2.74 -14.52
C THR A 6 2.24 2.48 -15.58
N ARG A 7 2.75 1.26 -15.74
CA ARG A 7 3.75 0.94 -16.78
C ARG A 7 3.16 0.76 -18.19
N VAL A 8 1.84 0.64 -18.31
CA VAL A 8 1.19 0.42 -19.61
C VAL A 8 1.18 1.73 -20.38
N ARG A 9 1.67 1.73 -21.62
CA ARG A 9 1.71 2.93 -22.47
C ARG A 9 0.33 3.57 -22.65
N SER A 10 0.28 4.89 -22.74
CA SER A 10 -0.97 5.64 -22.86
C SER A 10 -1.60 5.53 -24.25
N ARG A 11 -2.85 5.99 -24.37
CA ARG A 11 -3.55 6.12 -25.66
C ARG A 11 -2.76 7.03 -26.60
N GLY A 12 -2.69 6.65 -27.87
CA GLY A 12 -1.95 7.39 -28.90
C GLY A 12 -0.44 7.12 -28.90
N SER A 13 0.10 6.30 -27.98
CA SER A 13 1.51 5.90 -28.05
C SER A 13 1.80 5.04 -29.28
N LEU A 14 2.89 5.33 -30.01
CA LEU A 14 3.34 4.52 -31.15
C LEU A 14 3.66 3.06 -30.78
N ILE A 15 3.28 2.13 -31.65
CA ILE A 15 3.63 0.71 -31.61
C ILE A 15 4.57 0.43 -32.78
N LYS A 16 5.89 0.37 -32.51
CA LYS A 16 6.93 0.27 -33.55
C LYS A 16 6.76 -0.91 -34.50
N SER A 17 6.33 -2.08 -34.00
CA SER A 17 6.23 -3.31 -34.80
C SER A 17 5.10 -3.29 -35.82
N THR A 18 3.97 -2.64 -35.50
CA THR A 18 2.78 -2.58 -36.36
C THR A 18 2.60 -1.23 -37.05
N ASN A 19 3.43 -0.25 -36.70
CA ASN A 19 3.27 1.16 -37.08
C ASN A 19 1.89 1.75 -36.71
N GLY A 20 1.19 1.13 -35.75
CA GLY A 20 -0.09 1.59 -35.21
C GLY A 20 0.08 2.40 -33.92
N HIS A 21 -1.05 2.80 -33.34
CA HIS A 21 -1.08 3.52 -32.06
C HIS A 21 -1.83 2.72 -30.99
N SER A 22 -1.40 2.87 -29.74
CA SER A 22 -2.04 2.25 -28.58
C SER A 22 -3.44 2.81 -28.35
N ASN A 23 -4.36 1.94 -27.96
CA ASN A 23 -5.69 2.34 -27.48
C ASN A 23 -5.70 2.75 -25.99
N GLY A 24 -4.54 2.76 -25.34
CA GLY A 24 -4.38 3.11 -23.93
C GLY A 24 -4.81 2.00 -22.98
N ILE A 25 -4.99 2.33 -21.71
CA ILE A 25 -5.28 1.35 -20.66
C ILE A 25 -6.72 0.82 -20.68
N VAL A 26 -7.70 1.61 -21.14
CA VAL A 26 -9.13 1.30 -21.00
C VAL A 26 -9.54 -0.05 -21.60
N PRO A 27 -9.17 -0.43 -22.85
CA PRO A 27 -9.59 -1.71 -23.42
C PRO A 27 -9.01 -2.93 -22.68
N TRP A 28 -7.78 -2.81 -22.19
CA TRP A 28 -7.13 -3.86 -21.40
C TRP A 28 -7.81 -4.02 -20.05
N LEU A 29 -8.18 -2.91 -19.41
CA LEU A 29 -8.94 -2.92 -18.17
C LEU A 29 -10.35 -3.49 -18.39
N LYS A 30 -11.01 -3.24 -19.53
CA LYS A 30 -12.29 -3.90 -19.86
C LYS A 30 -12.16 -5.42 -19.99
N THR A 31 -11.04 -5.90 -20.53
CA THR A 31 -10.75 -7.35 -20.59
C THR A 31 -10.52 -7.93 -19.20
N MET A 32 -9.77 -7.22 -18.35
CA MET A 32 -9.59 -7.61 -16.95
C MET A 32 -10.91 -7.61 -16.19
N ASP A 33 -11.76 -6.61 -16.38
CA ASP A 33 -13.09 -6.52 -15.80
C ASP A 33 -13.94 -7.75 -16.11
N SER A 34 -13.96 -8.16 -17.38
CA SER A 34 -14.67 -9.35 -17.84
C SER A 34 -14.08 -10.63 -17.21
N SER A 35 -12.76 -10.69 -17.06
CA SER A 35 -12.08 -11.81 -16.41
C SER A 35 -12.42 -11.90 -14.92
N VAL A 36 -12.42 -10.76 -14.20
CA VAL A 36 -12.81 -10.68 -12.79
C VAL A 36 -14.26 -11.10 -12.59
N ALA A 37 -15.16 -10.66 -13.48
CA ALA A 37 -16.57 -11.06 -13.47
C ALA A 37 -16.75 -12.57 -13.70
N ALA A 38 -15.98 -13.17 -14.61
CA ALA A 38 -16.02 -14.60 -14.90
C ALA A 38 -15.48 -15.45 -13.73
N VAL A 39 -14.45 -14.98 -13.02
CA VAL A 39 -13.84 -15.66 -11.87
C VAL A 39 -14.64 -15.39 -10.59
N ASN A 40 -15.85 -15.97 -10.51
CA ASN A 40 -16.76 -15.80 -9.37
C ASN A 40 -16.77 -17.02 -8.41
N GLN A 41 -15.76 -17.90 -8.45
CA GLN A 41 -15.64 -19.09 -7.57
C GLN A 41 -16.97 -19.86 -7.34
N GLY A 42 -17.78 -20.04 -8.38
CA GLY A 42 -19.10 -20.71 -8.28
C GLY A 42 -20.11 -19.99 -7.38
N GLY A 43 -20.02 -18.66 -7.26
CA GLY A 43 -20.88 -17.82 -6.44
C GLY A 43 -20.47 -17.70 -4.97
N LYS A 44 -19.47 -18.48 -4.49
CA LYS A 44 -19.02 -18.43 -3.09
C LYS A 44 -18.22 -17.17 -2.76
N ARG A 45 -17.43 -16.67 -3.72
CA ARG A 45 -16.63 -15.46 -3.57
C ARG A 45 -16.43 -14.79 -4.92
N LYS A 46 -16.92 -13.56 -5.04
CA LYS A 46 -16.68 -12.72 -6.21
C LYS A 46 -15.18 -12.44 -6.34
N GLY A 47 -14.65 -12.56 -7.56
CA GLY A 47 -13.36 -11.99 -7.90
C GLY A 47 -13.37 -10.50 -7.62
N ALA A 48 -12.26 -9.98 -7.13
CA ALA A 48 -12.10 -8.55 -6.86
C ALA A 48 -10.67 -8.12 -7.19
N ALA A 49 -10.54 -7.03 -7.94
CA ALA A 49 -9.27 -6.45 -8.32
C ALA A 49 -9.33 -4.93 -8.17
N CYS A 50 -8.34 -4.35 -7.51
CA CYS A 50 -8.14 -2.91 -7.50
C CYS A 50 -6.98 -2.54 -8.43
N VAL A 51 -7.24 -1.62 -9.35
CA VAL A 51 -6.28 -1.09 -10.30
C VAL A 51 -5.70 0.19 -9.72
N TYR A 52 -4.38 0.26 -9.67
CA TYR A 52 -3.63 1.43 -9.24
C TYR A 52 -3.04 2.15 -10.45
N LEU A 53 -3.20 3.48 -10.49
CA LEU A 53 -2.61 4.33 -11.51
C LEU A 53 -1.98 5.57 -10.86
N GLU A 54 -0.77 5.93 -11.29
CA GLU A 54 -0.16 7.18 -10.87
C GLU A 54 -0.79 8.39 -11.57
N THR A 55 -0.93 9.51 -10.85
CA THR A 55 -1.70 10.68 -11.30
C THR A 55 -1.08 11.43 -12.48
N TRP A 56 0.19 11.18 -12.82
CA TRP A 56 0.84 11.76 -13.99
C TRP A 56 0.57 10.97 -15.28
N HIS A 57 -0.06 9.80 -15.21
CA HIS A 57 -0.29 8.96 -16.38
C HIS A 57 -1.23 9.66 -17.39
N ALA A 58 -0.89 9.64 -18.68
CA ALA A 58 -1.67 10.36 -19.71
C ALA A 58 -3.13 9.89 -19.90
N ASP A 59 -3.45 8.65 -19.48
CA ASP A 59 -4.82 8.14 -19.45
C ASP A 59 -5.55 8.36 -18.10
N ILE A 60 -5.03 9.20 -17.18
CA ILE A 60 -5.62 9.39 -15.83
C ILE A 60 -7.08 9.86 -15.87
N GLU A 61 -7.45 10.72 -16.81
CA GLU A 61 -8.82 11.20 -16.93
C GLU A 61 -9.77 10.08 -17.38
N ASP A 62 -9.37 9.29 -18.37
CA ASP A 62 -10.10 8.11 -18.85
C ASP A 62 -10.21 7.05 -17.75
N PHE A 63 -9.18 6.89 -16.92
CA PHE A 63 -9.18 5.99 -15.76
C PHE A 63 -10.26 6.37 -14.74
N LEU A 64 -10.43 7.66 -14.45
CA LEU A 64 -11.43 8.15 -13.50
C LEU A 64 -12.88 7.95 -13.98
N GLU A 65 -13.10 7.73 -15.27
CA GLU A 65 -14.44 7.48 -15.86
C GLU A 65 -14.83 5.99 -15.87
N LEU A 66 -13.91 5.08 -15.54
CA LEU A 66 -14.13 3.64 -15.71
C LEU A 66 -15.34 3.12 -14.93
N ARG A 67 -15.77 3.80 -13.87
CA ARG A 67 -16.91 3.41 -13.04
C ARG A 67 -18.10 4.35 -13.13
N ASP A 68 -18.08 5.32 -14.03
CA ASP A 68 -19.20 6.22 -14.24
C ASP A 68 -20.44 5.43 -14.69
N ASN A 69 -21.61 5.74 -14.13
CA ASN A 69 -22.86 5.05 -14.47
C ASN A 69 -23.42 5.43 -15.85
N THR A 70 -22.89 6.50 -16.47
CA THR A 70 -23.31 7.01 -17.78
C THR A 70 -22.13 7.02 -18.74
N GLY A 71 -22.43 7.08 -20.04
CA GLY A 71 -21.43 7.10 -21.12
C GLY A 71 -21.35 5.77 -21.87
N ASP A 72 -20.23 5.55 -22.56
CA ASP A 72 -20.01 4.37 -23.40
C ASP A 72 -19.64 3.14 -22.55
N GLU A 73 -20.52 2.14 -22.54
CA GLU A 73 -20.37 0.88 -21.78
C GLU A 73 -19.10 0.10 -22.16
N ALA A 74 -18.61 0.23 -23.39
CA ALA A 74 -17.36 -0.40 -23.82
C ALA A 74 -16.14 0.20 -23.10
N ARG A 75 -16.29 1.38 -22.49
CA ARG A 75 -15.28 2.10 -21.70
C ARG A 75 -15.55 2.05 -20.20
N ARG A 76 -16.41 1.15 -19.72
CA ARG A 76 -16.73 0.95 -18.29
C ARG A 76 -16.20 -0.37 -17.75
N ALA A 77 -15.75 -0.38 -16.51
CA ALA A 77 -15.19 -1.52 -15.80
C ALA A 77 -15.72 -1.57 -14.35
N HIS A 78 -17.00 -1.89 -14.18
CA HIS A 78 -17.69 -1.85 -12.89
C HIS A 78 -17.29 -2.98 -11.91
N ASN A 79 -16.68 -4.05 -12.39
CA ASN A 79 -16.16 -5.16 -11.58
C ASN A 79 -14.74 -4.87 -11.04
N LEU A 80 -14.08 -3.83 -11.53
CA LEU A 80 -12.78 -3.36 -11.02
C LEU A 80 -12.96 -2.25 -9.99
N ASN A 81 -12.13 -2.25 -8.96
CA ASN A 81 -11.93 -1.12 -8.07
C ASN A 81 -10.81 -0.22 -8.60
N LEU A 82 -10.84 1.06 -8.26
CA LEU A 82 -9.87 2.06 -8.74
C LEU A 82 -9.18 2.73 -7.55
N ALA A 83 -7.86 2.92 -7.66
CA ALA A 83 -7.06 3.67 -6.71
C ALA A 83 -6.02 4.56 -7.43
N ASN A 84 -5.85 5.77 -6.92
CA ASN A 84 -4.84 6.72 -7.35
C ASN A 84 -3.58 6.55 -6.50
N TRP A 85 -2.43 6.31 -7.14
CA TRP A 85 -1.11 6.25 -6.51
C TRP A 85 -0.44 7.63 -6.62
N VAL A 86 -0.65 8.47 -5.61
CA VAL A 86 -0.45 9.92 -5.68
C VAL A 86 0.95 10.30 -5.19
N PRO A 87 1.81 10.94 -6.01
CA PRO A 87 3.06 11.52 -5.55
C PRO A 87 2.81 12.83 -4.79
N ASP A 88 3.66 13.16 -3.83
CA ASP A 88 3.60 14.40 -3.03
C ASP A 88 3.65 15.63 -3.96
N LEU A 89 4.43 15.57 -5.04
CA LEU A 89 4.52 16.65 -6.03
C LEU A 89 3.16 17.06 -6.57
N PHE A 90 2.28 16.10 -6.86
CA PHE A 90 0.94 16.41 -7.35
C PHE A 90 0.17 17.23 -6.32
N MET A 91 0.23 16.84 -5.04
CA MET A 91 -0.43 17.58 -3.97
C MET A 91 0.16 18.98 -3.77
N LYS A 92 1.49 19.15 -3.90
CA LYS A 92 2.14 20.48 -3.90
C LYS A 92 1.62 21.35 -5.04
N ARG A 93 1.44 20.78 -6.25
CA ARG A 93 0.87 21.50 -7.41
C ARG A 93 -0.59 21.85 -7.22
N VAL A 94 -1.39 20.98 -6.60
CA VAL A 94 -2.80 21.26 -6.25
C VAL A 94 -2.90 22.44 -5.29
N GLU A 95 -2.13 22.42 -4.21
CA GLU A 95 -2.10 23.48 -3.19
C GLU A 95 -1.71 24.83 -3.80
N ALA A 96 -0.65 24.84 -4.62
CA ALA A 96 -0.15 26.04 -5.29
C ALA A 96 -0.96 26.48 -6.53
N ASP A 97 -2.07 25.81 -6.84
CA ASP A 97 -2.90 26.05 -8.04
C ASP A 97 -2.11 26.03 -9.36
N GLN A 98 -1.18 25.08 -9.47
CA GLN A 98 -0.30 24.96 -10.62
C GLN A 98 -0.83 23.95 -11.65
N GLU A 99 -0.20 24.01 -12.83
CA GLU A 99 -0.38 23.03 -13.88
C GLU A 99 0.28 21.68 -13.52
N TRP A 100 -0.23 20.62 -14.14
CA TRP A 100 0.18 19.23 -14.01
C TRP A 100 0.34 18.61 -15.40
N SER A 101 1.56 18.21 -15.72
CA SER A 101 1.90 17.52 -16.95
C SER A 101 1.60 16.02 -16.87
N LEU A 102 1.01 15.52 -17.94
CA LEU A 102 0.66 14.13 -18.13
C LEU A 102 1.62 13.48 -19.13
N PHE A 103 2.06 12.27 -18.83
CA PHE A 103 3.09 11.57 -19.59
C PHE A 103 2.69 10.15 -19.98
N ASP A 104 3.19 9.71 -21.14
CA ASP A 104 3.22 8.33 -21.58
C ASP A 104 4.41 7.60 -20.91
N PRO A 105 4.17 6.52 -20.15
CA PRO A 105 5.24 5.73 -19.52
C PRO A 105 6.29 5.22 -20.50
N ARG A 106 5.99 5.11 -21.80
CA ARG A 106 6.99 4.77 -22.81
C ARG A 106 8.07 5.85 -22.98
N VAL A 107 7.73 7.11 -22.73
CA VAL A 107 8.63 8.27 -22.89
C VAL A 107 9.41 8.57 -21.61
N VAL A 108 8.84 8.22 -20.45
CA VAL A 108 9.40 8.42 -19.11
C VAL A 108 9.35 7.12 -18.27
N PRO A 109 9.89 6.00 -18.75
CA PRO A 109 9.76 4.70 -18.09
C PRO A 109 10.28 4.70 -16.65
N GLU A 110 11.27 5.55 -16.36
CA GLU A 110 11.90 5.72 -15.05
C GLU A 110 10.93 6.19 -13.97
N PHE A 111 9.87 6.96 -14.30
CA PHE A 111 8.96 7.52 -13.29
C PHE A 111 8.33 6.47 -12.38
N THR A 112 8.05 5.29 -12.95
CA THR A 112 7.41 4.19 -12.23
C THR A 112 8.29 3.60 -11.12
N ASP A 113 9.61 3.82 -11.18
CA ASP A 113 10.59 3.30 -10.24
C ASP A 113 11.24 4.40 -9.38
N LEU A 114 10.69 5.62 -9.40
CA LEU A 114 11.15 6.75 -8.61
C LEU A 114 10.06 7.20 -7.66
N PHE A 115 10.42 7.71 -6.49
CA PHE A 115 9.49 8.35 -5.53
C PHE A 115 10.20 9.50 -4.82
N GLY A 116 9.43 10.36 -4.15
CA GLY A 116 9.94 11.53 -3.42
C GLY A 116 10.77 12.45 -4.31
N GLU A 117 11.88 12.96 -3.77
CA GLU A 117 12.73 13.94 -4.47
C GLU A 117 13.26 13.43 -5.82
N ALA A 118 13.63 12.14 -5.92
CA ALA A 118 14.12 11.58 -7.18
C ALA A 118 13.04 11.61 -8.28
N PHE A 119 11.78 11.33 -7.92
CA PHE A 119 10.65 11.48 -8.83
C PHE A 119 10.43 12.96 -9.19
N GLU A 120 10.48 13.86 -8.20
CA GLU A 120 10.29 15.29 -8.43
C GLU A 120 11.30 15.86 -9.44
N GLN A 121 12.58 15.53 -9.29
CA GLN A 121 13.62 15.99 -10.22
C GLN A 121 13.42 15.44 -11.63
N ALA A 122 13.14 14.14 -11.75
CA ALA A 122 12.89 13.50 -13.05
C ALA A 122 11.64 14.09 -13.74
N TYR A 123 10.58 14.35 -12.96
CA TYR A 123 9.35 14.97 -13.45
C TYR A 123 9.59 16.36 -14.03
N LEU A 124 10.22 17.25 -13.26
CA LEU A 124 10.53 18.62 -13.69
C LEU A 124 11.49 18.64 -14.90
N GLN A 125 12.46 17.73 -14.93
CA GLN A 125 13.36 17.59 -16.07
C GLN A 125 12.60 17.17 -17.35
N ALA A 126 11.64 16.24 -17.25
CA ALA A 126 10.85 15.82 -18.38
C ALA A 126 9.92 16.94 -18.89
N GLU A 127 9.37 17.77 -18.00
CA GLU A 127 8.62 18.98 -18.37
C GLU A 127 9.52 19.94 -19.16
N ALA A 128 10.73 20.25 -18.65
CA ALA A 128 11.68 21.14 -19.32
C ALA A 128 12.13 20.63 -20.69
N GLN A 129 12.14 19.31 -20.89
CA GLN A 129 12.46 18.66 -22.17
C GLN A 129 11.28 18.60 -23.14
N GLY A 130 10.09 19.07 -22.75
CA GLY A 130 8.89 19.01 -23.60
C GLY A 130 8.38 17.60 -23.83
N LYS A 131 8.63 16.66 -22.90
CA LYS A 131 8.19 15.26 -23.00
C LYS A 131 6.71 15.04 -22.65
N ALA A 132 6.03 16.04 -22.11
CA ALA A 132 4.63 15.95 -21.69
C ALA A 132 3.71 15.72 -22.90
N ASN A 133 2.75 14.80 -22.76
CA ASN A 133 1.70 14.60 -23.76
C ASN A 133 0.70 15.74 -23.74
N ARG A 134 0.35 16.21 -22.54
CA ARG A 134 -0.60 17.29 -22.29
C ARG A 134 -0.37 17.85 -20.89
N THR A 135 -0.75 19.09 -20.67
CA THR A 135 -0.73 19.75 -19.37
C THR A 135 -2.15 20.18 -19.00
N ILE A 136 -2.52 19.99 -17.73
CA ILE A 136 -3.85 20.31 -17.18
C ILE A 136 -3.72 20.94 -15.79
N SER A 137 -4.73 21.70 -15.35
CA SER A 137 -4.76 22.22 -13.98
C SER A 137 -4.78 21.09 -12.95
N ALA A 138 -3.82 21.10 -12.01
CA ALA A 138 -3.74 20.10 -10.93
C ALA A 138 -5.00 20.11 -10.06
N ARG A 139 -5.51 21.31 -9.73
CA ARG A 139 -6.74 21.48 -8.92
C ARG A 139 -7.97 20.91 -9.62
N LYS A 140 -8.09 21.09 -10.95
CA LYS A 140 -9.20 20.50 -11.71
C LYS A 140 -9.13 18.97 -11.74
N LEU A 141 -7.94 18.39 -11.92
CA LEU A 141 -7.76 16.94 -11.84
C LEU A 141 -8.12 16.42 -10.44
N TYR A 142 -7.62 17.07 -9.38
CA TYR A 142 -7.92 16.66 -8.00
C TYR A 142 -9.43 16.75 -7.69
N ALA A 143 -10.10 17.82 -8.10
CA ALA A 143 -11.55 17.94 -7.96
C ALA A 143 -12.31 16.82 -8.67
N ARG A 144 -11.82 16.38 -9.84
CA ARG A 144 -12.37 15.24 -10.57
C ARG A 144 -12.15 13.92 -9.82
N MET A 145 -10.95 13.68 -9.27
CA MET A 145 -10.66 12.49 -8.45
C MET A 145 -11.60 12.42 -7.23
N MET A 146 -11.79 13.53 -6.53
CA MET A 146 -12.71 13.62 -5.38
C MET A 146 -14.17 13.38 -5.78
N ARG A 147 -14.58 13.88 -6.96
CA ARG A 147 -15.92 13.63 -7.50
C ARG A 147 -16.13 12.15 -7.79
N THR A 148 -15.20 11.49 -8.48
CA THR A 148 -15.26 10.04 -8.73
C THR A 148 -15.39 9.25 -7.42
N LEU A 149 -14.62 9.62 -6.39
CA LEU A 149 -14.72 9.01 -5.06
C LEU A 149 -16.09 9.19 -4.42
N ALA A 150 -16.64 10.41 -4.46
CA ALA A 150 -17.94 10.72 -3.89
C ALA A 150 -19.11 10.03 -4.64
N GLU A 151 -19.05 9.95 -5.96
CA GLU A 151 -20.14 9.42 -6.80
C GLU A 151 -20.13 7.89 -6.87
N THR A 152 -18.96 7.26 -6.81
CA THR A 152 -18.80 5.82 -7.08
C THR A 152 -18.27 5.01 -5.90
N GLY A 153 -17.80 5.67 -4.84
CA GLY A 153 -17.05 5.03 -3.75
C GLY A 153 -15.69 4.44 -4.19
N ASN A 154 -15.21 4.77 -5.39
CA ASN A 154 -13.96 4.27 -6.00
C ASN A 154 -13.09 5.44 -6.48
N GLY A 155 -11.83 5.15 -6.83
CA GLY A 155 -10.83 6.19 -7.02
C GLY A 155 -10.18 6.57 -5.68
N TRP A 156 -9.88 5.55 -4.87
CA TRP A 156 -9.29 5.71 -3.55
C TRP A 156 -7.98 6.48 -3.62
N MET A 157 -7.62 7.15 -2.53
CA MET A 157 -6.44 8.02 -2.47
C MET A 157 -5.35 7.34 -1.67
N THR A 158 -4.24 7.01 -2.34
CA THR A 158 -3.08 6.36 -1.72
C THR A 158 -1.81 7.13 -2.06
N PHE A 159 -0.98 7.44 -1.07
CA PHE A 159 0.12 8.41 -1.21
C PHE A 159 1.48 7.72 -1.38
N LYS A 160 1.94 7.67 -2.64
CA LYS A 160 3.12 6.95 -3.11
C LYS A 160 4.36 7.23 -2.27
N ASP A 161 4.66 8.50 -2.03
CA ASP A 161 5.96 8.89 -1.50
C ASP A 161 6.10 8.57 -0.02
N LYS A 162 5.05 8.77 0.78
CA LYS A 162 5.07 8.37 2.18
C LYS A 162 5.07 6.85 2.33
N CYS A 163 4.29 6.13 1.52
CA CYS A 163 4.30 4.67 1.49
C CYS A 163 5.70 4.11 1.20
N ASN A 164 6.42 4.70 0.23
CA ASN A 164 7.78 4.28 -0.09
C ASN A 164 8.81 4.76 0.93
N ARG A 165 8.79 6.01 1.38
CA ARG A 165 9.79 6.53 2.35
C ARG A 165 9.72 5.84 3.70
N ALA A 166 8.52 5.47 4.16
CA ALA A 166 8.34 4.85 5.47
C ALA A 166 8.35 3.31 5.45
N SER A 167 8.44 2.67 4.27
CA SER A 167 8.44 1.21 4.21
C SER A 167 9.79 0.62 4.63
N ASN A 168 9.73 -0.45 5.41
CA ASN A 168 10.90 -1.22 5.80
C ASN A 168 11.60 -1.88 4.60
N GLN A 169 10.90 -2.12 3.48
CA GLN A 169 11.42 -2.88 2.33
C GLN A 169 12.13 -2.02 1.27
N THR A 170 12.04 -0.69 1.35
CA THR A 170 12.44 0.26 0.29
C THR A 170 13.76 0.96 0.56
N LEU A 171 14.58 0.46 1.50
CA LEU A 171 15.89 1.05 1.80
C LEU A 171 16.84 0.97 0.59
N ARG A 172 16.79 -0.13 -0.17
CA ARG A 172 17.69 -0.36 -1.31
C ARG A 172 17.15 0.28 -2.59
N PRO A 173 18.00 0.89 -3.42
CA PRO A 173 17.63 1.28 -4.78
C PRO A 173 17.05 0.08 -5.56
N GLY A 174 15.97 0.32 -6.30
CA GLY A 174 15.25 -0.72 -7.05
C GLY A 174 14.13 -1.41 -6.25
N ASN A 175 14.11 -1.30 -4.92
CA ASN A 175 12.99 -1.73 -4.11
C ASN A 175 11.95 -0.61 -4.03
N VAL A 176 10.92 -0.69 -4.88
CA VAL A 176 9.86 0.30 -4.96
C VAL A 176 8.51 -0.39 -4.78
N ILE A 177 7.62 0.28 -4.06
CA ILE A 177 6.23 -0.10 -3.91
C ILE A 177 5.43 0.65 -4.98
N HIS A 178 4.89 -0.11 -5.95
CA HIS A 178 4.17 0.42 -7.12
C HIS A 178 2.66 0.53 -6.92
N LEU A 179 2.13 -0.03 -5.82
CA LEU A 179 0.71 -0.11 -5.49
C LEU A 179 0.52 -0.53 -4.03
N SER A 180 -0.74 -0.47 -3.56
CA SER A 180 -1.20 -1.26 -2.42
C SER A 180 -2.03 -2.47 -2.90
N ASN A 181 -2.50 -3.31 -1.99
CA ASN A 181 -3.41 -4.43 -2.27
C ASN A 181 -4.87 -4.01 -2.56
N LEU A 182 -5.82 -4.94 -2.51
CA LEU A 182 -7.25 -4.67 -2.74
C LEU A 182 -7.87 -3.73 -1.70
N CYS A 183 -7.42 -3.76 -0.44
CA CYS A 183 -8.07 -3.05 0.66
C CYS A 183 -7.25 -1.86 1.18
N THR A 184 -6.17 -1.49 0.47
CA THR A 184 -5.33 -0.30 0.70
C THR A 184 -4.42 -0.33 1.95
N GLU A 185 -4.34 -1.45 2.65
CA GLU A 185 -3.59 -1.60 3.91
C GLU A 185 -2.20 -2.23 3.75
N ILE A 186 -1.92 -2.91 2.64
CA ILE A 186 -0.65 -3.64 2.44
C ILE A 186 0.25 -2.94 1.44
N LEU A 187 1.46 -2.64 1.93
CA LEU A 187 2.53 -1.93 1.22
C LEU A 187 3.76 -2.82 1.15
N GLU A 188 3.89 -3.55 0.05
CA GLU A 188 5.00 -4.49 -0.20
C GLU A 188 5.63 -4.21 -1.56
N VAL A 189 6.93 -4.47 -1.68
CA VAL A 189 7.64 -4.32 -2.95
C VAL A 189 7.17 -5.39 -3.93
N THR A 190 7.05 -5.00 -5.19
CA THR A 190 6.67 -5.91 -6.28
C THR A 190 7.60 -5.74 -7.47
N SER A 191 7.79 -6.80 -8.25
CA SER A 191 8.58 -6.74 -9.48
C SER A 191 8.06 -7.77 -10.49
N ASN A 192 8.70 -7.87 -11.66
CA ASN A 192 8.40 -8.93 -12.62
C ASN A 192 8.62 -10.33 -12.02
N ASP A 193 9.51 -10.44 -11.03
CA ASP A 193 9.90 -11.69 -10.39
C ASP A 193 9.19 -11.95 -9.06
N GLU A 194 8.50 -10.95 -8.49
CA GLU A 194 7.95 -10.99 -7.14
C GLU A 194 6.53 -10.44 -7.11
N THR A 195 5.59 -11.29 -6.72
CA THR A 195 4.20 -10.91 -6.46
C THR A 195 3.96 -10.93 -4.95
N ALA A 196 3.78 -9.76 -4.33
CA ALA A 196 3.50 -9.61 -2.91
C ALA A 196 2.31 -10.47 -2.42
N VAL A 197 2.36 -10.93 -1.16
CA VAL A 197 1.35 -11.83 -0.56
C VAL A 197 1.00 -11.37 0.84
N CYS A 198 -0.29 -11.13 1.08
CA CYS A 198 -0.79 -10.68 2.37
C CYS A 198 -1.13 -11.90 3.27
N ASN A 199 -0.33 -12.15 4.31
CA ASN A 199 -0.64 -13.13 5.36
C ASN A 199 -1.30 -12.40 6.54
N LEU A 200 -2.63 -12.48 6.66
CA LEU A 200 -3.40 -11.56 7.51
C LEU A 200 -4.00 -12.21 8.75
N GLY A 201 -3.97 -11.48 9.87
CA GLY A 201 -4.68 -11.80 11.12
C GLY A 201 -5.24 -10.54 11.77
N SER A 202 -6.25 -10.67 12.63
CA SER A 202 -6.84 -9.53 13.34
C SER A 202 -7.13 -9.85 14.80
N ILE A 203 -6.68 -8.98 15.69
CA ILE A 203 -6.91 -9.09 17.14
C ILE A 203 -8.25 -8.43 17.49
N ASN A 204 -9.14 -9.16 18.16
CA ASN A 204 -10.35 -8.58 18.74
C ASN A 204 -10.03 -7.88 20.06
N LEU A 205 -9.85 -6.56 20.01
CA LEU A 205 -9.48 -5.75 21.18
C LEU A 205 -10.54 -5.75 22.29
N GLY A 206 -11.81 -6.02 21.95
CA GLY A 206 -12.90 -6.09 22.93
C GLY A 206 -12.74 -7.22 23.95
N ASN A 207 -11.86 -8.19 23.69
CA ASN A 207 -11.58 -9.32 24.57
C ASN A 207 -10.40 -9.07 25.55
N HIS A 208 -9.77 -7.90 25.49
CA HIS A 208 -8.57 -7.55 26.26
C HIS A 208 -8.91 -6.65 27.43
N PHE A 209 -9.76 -7.15 28.32
CA PHE A 209 -10.12 -6.50 29.57
C PHE A 209 -9.87 -7.43 30.75
N ASP A 210 -9.40 -6.87 31.85
CA ASP A 210 -9.22 -7.56 33.12
C ASP A 210 -10.54 -7.64 33.92
N GLU A 211 -10.46 -8.20 35.12
CA GLU A 211 -11.57 -8.32 36.07
C GLU A 211 -12.07 -6.99 36.62
N HIS A 212 -11.27 -5.92 36.52
CA HIS A 212 -11.60 -4.56 36.93
C HIS A 212 -12.13 -3.70 35.78
N ASN A 213 -12.34 -4.29 34.60
CA ASN A 213 -12.78 -3.59 33.40
C ASN A 213 -11.75 -2.57 32.87
N GLU A 214 -10.48 -2.75 33.22
CA GLU A 214 -9.34 -2.04 32.65
C GLU A 214 -8.80 -2.77 31.42
N PHE A 215 -8.21 -2.01 30.50
CA PHE A 215 -7.66 -2.59 29.27
C PHE A 215 -6.37 -3.36 29.59
N ASP A 216 -6.36 -4.65 29.29
CA ASP A 216 -5.31 -5.58 29.67
C ASP A 216 -4.24 -5.67 28.58
N PHE A 217 -3.15 -4.93 28.80
CA PHE A 217 -2.01 -4.89 27.88
C PHE A 217 -1.15 -6.16 27.92
N GLU A 218 -1.13 -6.90 29.03
CA GLU A 218 -0.37 -8.15 29.12
C GLU A 218 -1.05 -9.25 28.32
N LYS A 219 -2.37 -9.37 28.45
CA LYS A 219 -3.16 -10.28 27.60
C LYS A 219 -3.08 -9.90 26.13
N LEU A 220 -3.00 -8.61 25.81
CA LEU A 220 -2.78 -8.15 24.43
C LEU A 220 -1.42 -8.61 23.93
N ALA A 221 -0.36 -8.44 24.72
CA ALA A 221 0.98 -8.89 24.40
C ALA A 221 1.02 -10.41 24.11
N GLU A 222 0.42 -11.23 24.97
CA GLU A 222 0.30 -12.69 24.76
C GLU A 222 -0.40 -13.03 23.44
N THR A 223 -1.50 -12.33 23.15
CA THR A 223 -2.27 -12.54 21.91
C THR A 223 -1.45 -12.17 20.67
N VAL A 224 -0.72 -11.04 20.72
CA VAL A 224 0.17 -10.59 19.64
C VAL A 224 1.28 -11.60 19.39
N ARG A 225 1.96 -12.08 20.45
CA ARG A 225 3.04 -13.07 20.34
C ARG A 225 2.55 -14.35 19.66
N LEU A 226 1.39 -14.86 20.08
CA LEU A 226 0.78 -16.04 19.47
C LEU A 226 0.43 -15.79 17.99
N ALA A 227 -0.22 -14.66 17.69
CA ALA A 227 -0.65 -14.32 16.34
C ALA A 227 0.52 -14.22 15.36
N VAL A 228 1.63 -13.56 15.75
CA VAL A 228 2.82 -13.42 14.90
C VAL A 228 3.45 -14.78 14.60
N ARG A 229 3.60 -15.67 15.58
CA ARG A 229 4.12 -17.03 15.36
C ARG A 229 3.21 -17.85 14.44
N GLN A 230 1.89 -17.69 14.55
CA GLN A 230 0.94 -18.35 13.65
C GLN A 230 1.02 -17.79 12.22
N LEU A 231 1.11 -16.48 12.06
CA LEU A 231 1.23 -15.83 10.75
C LEU A 231 2.54 -16.19 10.05
N ASP A 232 3.67 -16.21 10.77
CA ASP A 232 4.94 -16.69 10.21
C ASP A 232 4.82 -18.15 9.75
N ARG A 233 4.11 -18.99 10.51
CA ARG A 233 3.92 -20.40 10.14
C ARG A 233 3.05 -20.57 8.90
N VAL A 234 2.07 -19.68 8.67
CA VAL A 234 1.23 -19.69 7.46
C VAL A 234 2.10 -19.54 6.21
N ILE A 235 3.18 -18.75 6.25
CA ILE A 235 4.07 -18.55 5.09
C ILE A 235 4.63 -19.88 4.58
N ASP A 236 5.01 -20.79 5.49
CA ASP A 236 5.58 -22.09 5.10
C ASP A 236 4.52 -23.09 4.64
N LEU A 237 3.32 -23.02 5.24
CA LEU A 237 2.22 -23.98 5.00
C LEU A 237 1.34 -23.61 3.80
N ASN A 238 1.37 -22.35 3.38
CA ASN A 238 0.47 -21.84 2.36
C ASN A 238 0.71 -22.49 0.99
N PHE A 239 -0.37 -22.71 0.25
CA PHE A 239 -0.29 -23.09 -1.16
C PHE A 239 -0.21 -21.84 -2.03
N TYR A 240 0.89 -21.69 -2.76
CA TYR A 240 1.09 -20.55 -3.66
C TYR A 240 0.68 -20.94 -5.09
N PRO A 241 -0.31 -20.24 -5.68
CA PRO A 241 -0.81 -20.58 -7.03
C PRO A 241 0.17 -20.19 -8.14
N ILE A 242 1.11 -19.28 -7.87
CA ILE A 242 2.13 -18.82 -8.82
C ILE A 242 3.50 -18.72 -8.12
N GLU A 243 4.58 -19.04 -8.85
CA GLU A 243 5.93 -19.12 -8.27
C GLU A 243 6.46 -17.75 -7.82
N THR A 244 6.12 -16.67 -8.52
CA THR A 244 6.50 -15.30 -8.14
C THR A 244 5.94 -14.91 -6.77
N ALA A 245 4.77 -15.45 -6.39
CA ALA A 245 4.18 -15.24 -5.07
C ALA A 245 4.92 -16.04 -3.98
N ARG A 246 5.26 -17.29 -4.27
CA ARG A 246 6.07 -18.13 -3.37
C ARG A 246 7.42 -17.49 -3.10
N ARG A 247 8.09 -17.03 -4.16
CA ARG A 247 9.39 -16.37 -4.10
C ARG A 247 9.36 -15.12 -3.23
N ALA A 248 8.41 -14.21 -3.48
CA ALA A 248 8.26 -12.98 -2.71
C ALA A 248 8.02 -13.26 -1.22
N ASN A 249 7.07 -14.15 -0.90
CA ASN A 249 6.69 -14.41 0.48
C ASN A 249 7.81 -15.10 1.27
N LEU A 250 8.56 -16.03 0.67
CA LEU A 250 9.69 -16.68 1.34
C LEU A 250 10.91 -15.75 1.51
N ARG A 251 11.11 -14.79 0.61
CA ARG A 251 12.22 -13.83 0.66
C ARG A 251 12.00 -12.76 1.74
N TRP A 252 10.79 -12.19 1.78
CA TRP A 252 10.46 -11.04 2.63
C TRP A 252 9.75 -11.41 3.92
N ARG A 253 9.10 -12.58 3.96
CA ARG A 253 8.28 -13.08 5.07
C ARG A 253 7.32 -12.03 5.70
N PRO A 254 6.59 -11.23 4.90
CA PRO A 254 5.70 -10.21 5.44
C PRO A 254 4.49 -10.84 6.16
N VAL A 255 4.04 -10.20 7.22
CA VAL A 255 2.78 -10.52 7.91
C VAL A 255 1.99 -9.24 8.15
N GLY A 256 0.66 -9.33 8.04
CA GLY A 256 -0.26 -8.22 8.33
C GLY A 256 -1.10 -8.53 9.56
N LEU A 257 -0.70 -8.00 10.71
CA LEU A 257 -1.46 -8.11 11.95
C LEU A 257 -2.27 -6.84 12.19
N GLY A 258 -3.58 -6.93 11.95
CA GLY A 258 -4.53 -5.86 12.23
C GLY A 258 -5.21 -6.01 13.59
N CYS A 259 -6.17 -5.13 13.83
CA CYS A 259 -7.08 -5.23 14.96
C CYS A 259 -8.52 -4.94 14.53
N MET A 260 -9.46 -5.39 15.34
CA MET A 260 -10.88 -5.08 15.26
C MET A 260 -11.43 -4.81 16.66
N GLY A 261 -12.59 -4.19 16.75
CA GLY A 261 -13.24 -3.92 18.02
C GLY A 261 -12.66 -2.74 18.80
N LEU A 262 -11.95 -1.81 18.15
CA LEU A 262 -11.48 -0.58 18.78
C LEU A 262 -12.65 0.26 19.31
N GLN A 263 -13.75 0.33 18.55
CA GLN A 263 -14.97 0.98 19.00
C GLN A 263 -15.57 0.32 20.25
N ASP A 264 -15.52 -1.01 20.34
CA ASP A 264 -16.03 -1.75 21.50
C ASP A 264 -15.21 -1.43 22.76
N VAL A 265 -13.89 -1.27 22.62
CA VAL A 265 -13.02 -0.80 23.70
C VAL A 265 -13.47 0.58 24.19
N PHE A 266 -13.66 1.53 23.26
CA PHE A 266 -14.07 2.89 23.60
C PHE A 266 -15.46 2.93 24.22
N PHE A 267 -16.43 2.18 23.70
CA PHE A 267 -17.78 2.10 24.27
C PHE A 267 -17.75 1.52 25.69
N ARG A 268 -16.98 0.46 25.92
CA ARG A 268 -16.83 -0.16 27.24
C ARG A 268 -16.16 0.76 28.26
N LYS A 269 -15.21 1.58 27.83
CA LYS A 269 -14.55 2.61 28.64
C LYS A 269 -15.32 3.93 28.69
N ARG A 270 -16.46 4.04 27.97
CA ARG A 270 -17.28 5.25 27.80
C ARG A 270 -16.48 6.46 27.30
N LEU A 271 -15.55 6.21 26.38
CA LEU A 271 -14.72 7.24 25.76
C LEU A 271 -15.34 7.68 24.42
N PRO A 272 -15.62 8.98 24.22
CA PRO A 272 -15.90 9.51 22.89
C PRO A 272 -14.72 9.24 21.95
N PHE A 273 -15.00 8.84 20.70
CA PHE A 273 -13.97 8.38 19.77
C PHE A 273 -12.88 9.43 19.50
N ASP A 274 -13.25 10.71 19.51
CA ASP A 274 -12.38 11.85 19.25
C ASP A 274 -11.77 12.48 20.51
N SER A 275 -12.08 11.96 21.70
CA SER A 275 -11.53 12.42 22.99
C SER A 275 -10.02 12.23 23.10
N ALA A 276 -9.37 13.04 23.94
CA ALA A 276 -7.92 12.94 24.17
C ALA A 276 -7.55 11.57 24.78
N GLU A 277 -8.41 11.05 25.66
CA GLU A 277 -8.28 9.76 26.32
C GLU A 277 -8.37 8.60 25.33
N ALA A 278 -9.33 8.63 24.39
CA ALA A 278 -9.44 7.62 23.34
C ALA A 278 -8.21 7.62 22.42
N ARG A 279 -7.71 8.81 22.06
CA ARG A 279 -6.48 8.95 21.25
C ARG A 279 -5.26 8.40 21.99
N ALA A 280 -5.10 8.70 23.27
CA ALA A 280 -4.01 8.19 24.10
C ALA A 280 -4.08 6.67 24.24
N LEU A 281 -5.27 6.11 24.49
CA LEU A 281 -5.47 4.66 24.57
C LEU A 281 -5.18 3.98 23.22
N SER A 282 -5.67 4.55 22.11
CA SER A 282 -5.41 4.04 20.76
C SER A 282 -3.92 4.01 20.43
N LYS A 283 -3.19 5.10 20.74
CA LYS A 283 -1.73 5.18 20.59
C LYS A 283 -1.05 4.06 21.37
N LYS A 284 -1.40 3.88 22.64
CA LYS A 284 -0.81 2.86 23.51
C LYS A 284 -1.10 1.43 23.02
N ILE A 285 -2.31 1.17 22.52
CA ILE A 285 -2.67 -0.13 21.90
C ILE A 285 -1.82 -0.39 20.66
N ALA A 286 -1.71 0.58 19.75
CA ALA A 286 -0.91 0.45 18.54
C ALA A 286 0.58 0.24 18.86
N GLU A 287 1.11 0.98 19.84
CA GLU A 287 2.48 0.83 20.32
C GLU A 287 2.74 -0.56 20.90
N ALA A 288 1.83 -1.06 21.75
CA ALA A 288 1.95 -2.40 22.34
C ALA A 288 1.91 -3.51 21.28
N ILE A 289 0.99 -3.43 20.31
CA ILE A 289 0.93 -4.39 19.19
C ILE A 289 2.24 -4.38 18.41
N TYR A 290 2.74 -3.20 18.04
CA TYR A 290 3.97 -3.09 17.26
C TYR A 290 5.20 -3.61 18.02
N PHE A 291 5.33 -3.23 19.29
CA PHE A 291 6.45 -3.67 20.13
C PHE A 291 6.50 -5.19 20.23
N HIS A 292 5.39 -5.81 20.66
CA HIS A 292 5.38 -7.25 20.88
C HIS A 292 5.45 -8.04 19.57
N ALA A 293 4.97 -7.47 18.46
CA ALA A 293 5.13 -8.09 17.15
C ALA A 293 6.62 -8.12 16.73
N LEU A 294 7.34 -7.02 16.90
CA LEU A 294 8.78 -6.95 16.62
C LEU A 294 9.60 -7.83 17.57
N GLU A 295 9.29 -7.80 18.87
CA GLU A 295 9.93 -8.66 19.87
C GLU A 295 9.80 -10.14 19.47
N THR A 296 8.58 -10.58 19.12
CA THR A 296 8.32 -11.96 18.68
C THR A 296 9.03 -12.28 17.36
N SER A 297 9.04 -11.34 16.42
CA SER A 297 9.74 -11.53 15.15
C SER A 297 11.25 -11.69 15.36
N CYS A 298 11.83 -10.94 16.29
CA CYS A 298 13.24 -11.07 16.66
C CYS A 298 13.54 -12.42 17.33
N GLU A 299 12.66 -12.90 18.21
CA GLU A 299 12.76 -14.25 18.78
C GLU A 299 12.72 -15.33 17.68
N LEU A 300 11.80 -15.21 16.72
CA LEU A 300 11.74 -16.13 15.57
C LEU A 300 13.02 -16.08 14.75
N ALA A 301 13.62 -14.90 14.57
CA ALA A 301 14.90 -14.75 13.88
C ALA A 301 16.06 -15.40 14.66
N GLN A 302 16.05 -15.35 15.99
CA GLN A 302 17.00 -16.09 16.84
C GLN A 302 16.82 -17.61 16.71
N GLU A 303 15.57 -18.08 16.68
CA GLU A 303 15.24 -19.51 16.59
C GLU A 303 15.52 -20.12 15.21
N ARG A 304 15.25 -19.36 14.13
CA ARG A 304 15.18 -19.88 12.75
C ARG A 304 16.11 -19.19 11.76
N GLY A 305 16.77 -18.12 12.19
CA GLY A 305 17.49 -17.19 11.33
C GLY A 305 16.59 -16.10 10.76
N LYS A 306 17.18 -14.93 10.50
CA LYS A 306 16.54 -13.81 9.81
C LYS A 306 16.06 -14.19 8.40
N HIS A 307 15.00 -13.53 7.94
CA HIS A 307 14.51 -13.72 6.57
C HIS A 307 15.59 -13.30 5.53
N PRO A 308 15.61 -13.89 4.32
CA PRO A 308 16.68 -13.70 3.35
C PRO A 308 17.03 -12.25 3.01
N SER A 309 16.01 -11.37 2.96
CA SER A 309 16.19 -9.95 2.65
C SER A 309 16.30 -9.01 3.86
N PHE A 310 16.56 -9.51 5.07
CA PHE A 310 16.66 -8.65 6.25
C PHE A 310 17.68 -7.52 6.08
N ASN A 311 18.86 -7.82 5.52
CA ASN A 311 19.92 -6.82 5.29
C ASN A 311 19.55 -5.75 4.25
N ASP A 312 18.43 -5.92 3.53
CA ASP A 312 17.88 -4.94 2.60
C ASP A 312 16.86 -4.02 3.28
N THR A 313 16.58 -4.23 4.57
CA THR A 313 15.56 -3.49 5.31
C THR A 313 16.10 -2.33 6.13
N ARG A 314 15.25 -1.36 6.43
CA ARG A 314 15.54 -0.24 7.35
C ARG A 314 15.84 -0.74 8.76
N ALA A 315 15.11 -1.75 9.23
CA ALA A 315 15.28 -2.38 10.53
C ALA A 315 16.69 -2.97 10.74
N ALA A 316 17.36 -3.44 9.69
CA ALA A 316 18.76 -3.88 9.78
C ALA A 316 19.74 -2.74 10.12
N GLY A 317 19.43 -1.51 9.68
CA GLY A 317 20.13 -0.29 10.11
C GLY A 317 19.71 0.19 11.50
N GLY A 318 18.64 -0.39 12.04
CA GLY A 318 18.00 -0.03 13.29
C GLY A 318 16.81 0.90 13.13
N GLU A 319 16.48 1.42 11.94
CA GLU A 319 15.35 2.33 11.74
C GLU A 319 14.01 1.57 11.83
N LEU A 320 13.16 1.97 12.77
CA LEU A 320 11.81 1.42 13.01
C LEU A 320 10.73 2.37 12.50
N GLN A 321 9.48 1.91 12.47
CA GLN A 321 8.39 2.64 11.82
C GLN A 321 8.21 4.06 12.35
N PHE A 322 8.25 4.27 13.66
CA PHE A 322 8.04 5.59 14.27
C PHE A 322 9.17 6.59 13.92
N ASP A 323 10.38 6.12 13.63
CA ASP A 323 11.50 6.98 13.21
C ASP A 323 11.17 7.64 11.87
N ALA A 324 10.58 6.90 10.92
CA ALA A 324 10.15 7.43 9.63
C ALA A 324 9.02 8.49 9.73
N TRP A 325 8.45 8.67 10.92
CA TRP A 325 7.44 9.69 11.23
C TRP A 325 7.93 10.74 12.23
N ASN A 326 9.21 10.71 12.60
CA ASN A 326 9.80 11.60 13.61
C ASN A 326 9.04 11.55 14.95
N VAL A 327 8.55 10.37 15.32
CA VAL A 327 7.85 10.14 16.59
C VAL A 327 8.82 9.52 17.59
N VAL A 328 8.91 10.11 18.78
CA VAL A 328 9.67 9.55 19.89
C VAL A 328 8.70 8.77 20.80
N PRO A 329 8.91 7.46 21.00
CA PRO A 329 8.09 6.67 21.92
C PRO A 329 8.32 7.09 23.37
N GLU A 330 7.37 6.78 24.26
CA GLU A 330 7.45 7.18 25.67
C GLU A 330 8.56 6.44 26.41
N ASP A 331 8.70 5.13 26.18
CA ASP A 331 9.73 4.28 26.80
C ASP A 331 10.90 4.04 25.84
N THR A 332 11.73 5.08 25.66
CA THR A 332 12.88 5.05 24.75
C THR A 332 13.87 3.92 25.08
N ALA A 333 14.16 3.67 26.36
CA ALA A 333 15.11 2.64 26.78
C ALA A 333 14.66 1.23 26.36
N ARG A 334 13.37 0.91 26.50
CA ARG A 334 12.81 -0.37 26.06
C ARG A 334 12.91 -0.54 24.53
N TRP A 335 12.64 0.52 23.78
CA TRP A 335 12.76 0.50 22.31
C TRP A 335 14.22 0.38 21.84
N ASP A 336 15.16 1.04 22.52
CA ASP A 336 16.59 0.94 22.21
C ASP A 336 17.13 -0.47 22.48
N ALA A 337 16.70 -1.12 23.57
CA ALA A 337 17.04 -2.50 23.85
C ALA A 337 16.50 -3.47 22.77
N LEU A 338 15.25 -3.29 22.33
CA LEU A 338 14.68 -4.09 21.25
C LEU A 338 15.41 -3.82 19.92
N ARG A 339 15.73 -2.55 19.61
CA ARG A 339 16.49 -2.16 18.41
C ARG A 339 17.86 -2.83 18.36
N ALA A 340 18.56 -2.90 19.49
CA ALA A 340 19.84 -3.59 19.59
C ALA A 340 19.70 -5.09 19.25
N ARG A 341 18.69 -5.76 19.83
CA ARG A 341 18.39 -7.16 19.54
C ARG A 341 18.06 -7.41 18.07
N ILE A 342 17.21 -6.57 17.46
CA ILE A 342 16.84 -6.67 16.04
C ILE A 342 18.08 -6.54 15.16
N LYS A 343 18.98 -5.58 15.45
CA LYS A 343 20.22 -5.43 14.68
C LYS A 343 21.16 -6.64 14.80
N GLU A 344 21.19 -7.27 15.98
CA GLU A 344 22.03 -8.43 16.24
C GLU A 344 21.48 -9.70 15.58
N HIS A 345 20.18 -9.95 15.70
CA HIS A 345 19.58 -11.25 15.37
C HIS A 345 18.72 -11.26 14.11
N GLY A 346 18.20 -10.11 13.69
CA GLY A 346 17.14 -10.02 12.68
C GLY A 346 15.82 -9.56 13.28
#